data_AF-A0A9P9FZK6-F1
#
_entry.id   AF-A0A9P9FZK6-F1
#
_cell.length_a   1.000
_cell.length_b   1.000
_cell.length_c   1.000
_cell.angle_alpha   90.00
_cell.angle_beta   90.00
_cell.angle_gamma   90.00
#
_symmetry.space_group_name_H-M   'P 1'
#
loop_
_entity.id
_entity.type
_entity.pdbx_description
1 polymer ?
#
loop_
_entity_poly.entity_id
_entity_poly.type
_entity_poly.pdbx_seq_one_letter_code
_entity_poly.pdbx_strand_id
1 'polypeptide(L)'
;MAAVQMPAGGVPAISIKSSNFPILIATYSILIQIIFASLWQFLANLVLLCHAFRGADAGRARYVALVAFWNSSNPWTATTTMGAFLCQAIINGGNGRVSRPEKFHGIILFLLSATIAFGGIAASIFIPNAMSLGPAAPVHPKSVFLPELEDIASSSSIRINRLNAPAILRALGSTEAFKDVTARKNVDTVKTTLPGSNATHPRQRYDYRYTITAREFGLQAPLEFSHKVQGSCSTEYNWLRPVPDIADPARFNGYVPFDLDPVEPILLDPTDNMTALWTQPSMGIEYHPSDEDLTITNRSFALIPQLAHAGSITASTDPWYLTEPFNSETVGFLGYRIKSSRPAMSCWEESLLCLHKTCTSVDGIKKTPLPKGLRIIVMGKFSIPVLTNIILLAGPAALKSVAGIGGQDSWTVFRETALLGPQAGMSNILESANGDLFPGSADFVMLTGDVTAISYSSLIAIPVTCLAVTLLAAMLPLVRKMVLKAPTTNRRHASVTYAALCAGLRATQLYRMVDEKILCTPDWVNRKNIIPLPPPAETMARVLVPSFVGNAVEFREDGEDGEDRDGGDRCRLTGADDRRRDSSSIEIPSEDRVRLDILAPP
;
A
#
# COMPACT_ATOMS: atom_id res chain seq x y z
N MET A 1 -0.78 23.28 6.30
CA MET A 1 -0.10 22.07 6.83
C MET A 1 -0.46 21.97 8.30
N ALA A 2 -1.36 21.07 8.67
CA ALA A 2 -1.69 20.81 10.07
C ALA A 2 -1.32 19.35 10.36
N ALA A 3 -0.32 19.14 11.22
CA ALA A 3 0.04 17.82 11.71
C ALA A 3 -0.70 17.61 13.03
N VAL A 4 -1.60 16.62 13.07
CA VAL A 4 -2.29 16.19 14.29
C VAL A 4 -1.63 14.91 14.77
N GLN A 5 -1.12 14.93 16.00
CA GLN A 5 -0.48 13.80 16.65
C GLN A 5 -1.42 13.26 17.72
N MET A 6 -1.94 12.03 17.58
CA MET A 6 -2.66 11.33 18.66
C MET A 6 -2.52 9.80 18.55
N PRO A 7 -2.46 9.07 19.69
CA PRO A 7 -2.32 7.62 19.73
C PRO A 7 -3.68 6.90 19.77
N ALA A 8 -3.86 5.92 18.88
CA ALA A 8 -4.57 4.64 19.03
C ALA A 8 -5.01 4.17 17.63
N GLY A 9 -4.21 3.30 16.99
CA GLY A 9 -4.62 2.54 15.78
C GLY A 9 -4.56 3.25 14.43
N GLY A 10 -4.45 4.58 14.36
CA GLY A 10 -4.28 5.32 13.10
C GLY A 10 -2.81 5.46 12.68
N VAL A 11 -2.49 5.25 11.40
CA VAL A 11 -1.16 5.56 10.84
C VAL A 11 -1.19 7.02 10.35
N PRO A 12 -0.34 7.92 10.90
CA PRO A 12 -0.29 9.30 10.45
C PRO A 12 0.18 9.34 9.00
N ALA A 13 -0.62 9.96 8.14
CA ALA A 13 -0.39 9.95 6.70
C ALA A 13 -0.54 11.35 6.11
N ILE A 14 0.19 11.60 5.03
CA ILE A 14 0.00 12.77 4.17
C ILE A 14 -0.28 12.30 2.76
N SER A 15 -1.25 12.94 2.10
CA SER A 15 -1.63 12.59 0.74
C SER A 15 -0.96 13.54 -0.24
N ILE A 16 -0.32 12.97 -1.26
CA ILE A 16 0.35 13.72 -2.34
C ILE A 16 -0.17 13.27 -3.70
N LYS A 17 -0.13 14.16 -4.70
CA LYS A 17 -0.52 13.81 -6.06
C LYS A 17 0.28 12.61 -6.56
N SER A 18 -0.39 11.63 -7.16
CA SER A 18 0.22 10.41 -7.71
C SER A 18 1.30 10.72 -8.74
N SER A 19 1.19 11.84 -9.48
CA SER A 19 2.22 12.31 -10.43
C SER A 19 3.57 12.61 -9.77
N ASN A 20 3.56 13.07 -8.51
CA ASN A 20 4.75 13.49 -7.78
C ASN A 20 5.34 12.35 -6.95
N PHE A 21 4.59 11.26 -6.78
CA PHE A 21 4.99 10.11 -5.97
C PHE A 21 6.29 9.43 -6.46
N PRO A 22 6.52 9.20 -7.77
CA PRO A 22 7.77 8.62 -8.25
C PRO A 22 9.00 9.49 -7.94
N ILE A 23 8.87 10.81 -8.03
CA ILE A 23 9.95 11.77 -7.73
C ILE A 23 10.33 11.68 -6.24
N LEU A 24 9.31 11.58 -5.38
CA LEU A 24 9.54 11.42 -3.94
C LEU A 24 10.21 10.09 -3.63
N ILE A 25 9.72 8.97 -4.19
CA ILE A 25 10.37 7.66 -4.01
C ILE A 25 11.83 7.72 -4.41
N ALA A 26 12.15 8.26 -5.59
CA ALA A 26 13.52 8.36 -6.07
C ALA A 26 14.41 9.15 -5.09
N THR A 27 13.90 10.27 -4.56
CA THR A 27 14.61 11.10 -3.58
C THR A 27 14.90 10.32 -2.29
N TYR A 28 13.92 9.58 -1.77
CA TYR A 28 14.09 8.78 -0.56
C TYR A 28 14.98 7.55 -0.77
N SER A 29 14.94 6.92 -1.95
CA SER A 29 15.91 5.87 -2.33
C SER A 29 17.34 6.39 -2.28
N ILE A 30 17.60 7.61 -2.78
CA ILE A 30 18.92 8.25 -2.73
C ILE A 30 19.34 8.53 -1.28
N LEU A 31 18.44 9.05 -0.44
CA LEU A 31 18.73 9.28 0.98
C LEU A 31 19.10 7.98 1.72
N ILE A 32 18.41 6.88 1.43
CA ILE A 32 18.74 5.57 2.01
C ILE A 32 20.11 5.10 1.54
N GLN A 33 20.45 5.28 0.26
CA GLN A 33 21.80 4.95 -0.22
C GLN A 33 22.88 5.78 0.49
N ILE A 34 22.64 7.06 0.78
CA ILE A 34 23.54 7.90 1.57
C ILE A 34 23.68 7.38 3.01
N ILE A 35 22.58 6.93 3.64
CA ILE A 35 22.61 6.29 4.98
C ILE A 35 23.56 5.08 4.95
N PHE A 36 23.40 4.17 4.00
CA PHE A 36 24.23 2.97 3.93
C PHE A 36 25.70 3.27 3.58
N ALA A 37 25.96 4.26 2.72
CA ALA A 37 27.31 4.73 2.44
C ALA A 37 27.99 5.30 3.69
N SER A 38 27.25 6.07 4.49
CA SER A 38 27.74 6.65 5.74
C SER A 38 27.93 5.59 6.82
N LEU A 39 27.00 4.64 6.91
CA LEU A 39 27.10 3.48 7.79
C LEU A 39 28.32 2.62 7.45
N TRP A 40 28.62 2.43 6.16
CA TRP A 40 29.84 1.76 5.72
C TRP A 40 31.10 2.47 6.23
N GLN A 41 31.18 3.79 6.05
CA GLN A 41 32.32 4.57 6.55
C GLN A 41 32.46 4.46 8.08
N PHE A 42 31.35 4.50 8.80
CA PHE A 42 31.33 4.29 10.25
C PHE A 42 31.86 2.90 10.64
N LEU A 43 31.35 1.84 10.00
CA LEU A 43 31.74 0.46 10.28
C LEU A 43 33.19 0.17 9.92
N ALA A 44 33.68 0.67 8.79
CA ALA A 44 35.09 0.53 8.39
C ALA A 44 36.03 1.15 9.43
N ASN A 45 35.67 2.33 9.97
CA ASN A 45 36.42 2.99 11.04
C ASN A 45 36.34 2.23 12.37
N LEU A 46 35.17 1.69 12.70
CA LEU A 46 34.96 0.90 13.91
C LEU A 46 35.78 -0.39 13.90
N VAL A 47 35.81 -1.10 12.77
CA VAL A 47 36.60 -2.33 12.59
C VAL A 47 38.10 -2.06 12.83
N LEU A 48 38.62 -0.94 12.31
CA LEU A 48 40.00 -0.52 12.57
C LEU A 48 40.24 -0.21 14.05
N LEU A 49 39.32 0.52 14.69
CA LEU A 49 39.46 0.88 16.10
C LEU A 49 39.47 -0.36 17.00
N CYS A 50 38.55 -1.30 16.77
CA CYS A 50 38.50 -2.58 17.47
C CYS A 50 39.76 -3.41 17.25
N HIS A 51 40.35 -3.36 16.05
CA HIS A 51 41.60 -4.05 15.76
C HIS A 51 42.79 -3.39 16.49
N ALA A 52 42.86 -2.05 16.53
CA ALA A 52 43.89 -1.32 17.25
C ALA A 52 43.92 -1.62 18.76
N PHE A 53 42.78 -2.00 19.35
CA PHE A 53 42.70 -2.39 20.76
C PHE A 53 43.04 -3.87 21.04
N ARG A 54 43.08 -4.72 20.01
CA ARG A 54 43.37 -6.16 20.13
C ARG A 54 44.85 -6.35 19.78
N GLY A 55 45.66 -6.80 20.74
CA GLY A 55 47.13 -6.79 20.71
C GLY A 55 47.83 -7.34 19.45
N ALA A 56 49.14 -7.06 19.35
CA ALA A 56 49.99 -7.12 18.15
C ALA A 56 50.21 -8.52 17.51
N ASP A 57 49.68 -9.60 18.08
CA ASP A 57 49.96 -10.98 17.64
C ASP A 57 49.09 -11.45 16.45
N ALA A 58 48.54 -10.52 15.67
CA ALA A 58 47.80 -10.87 14.46
C ALA A 58 48.76 -11.29 13.34
N GLY A 59 48.49 -12.43 12.67
CA GLY A 59 49.30 -12.90 11.55
C GLY A 59 49.22 -12.00 10.31
N ARG A 60 50.23 -12.12 9.41
CA ARG A 60 50.42 -11.26 8.23
C ARG A 60 49.19 -11.22 7.31
N ALA A 61 48.50 -12.35 7.13
CA ALA A 61 47.34 -12.43 6.25
C ALA A 61 46.14 -11.62 6.78
N ARG A 62 46.01 -11.51 8.11
CA ARG A 62 44.98 -10.69 8.74
C ARG A 62 45.18 -9.19 8.49
N TYR A 63 46.42 -8.71 8.51
CA TYR A 63 46.72 -7.31 8.19
C TYR A 63 46.40 -6.98 6.74
N VAL A 64 46.80 -7.88 5.85
CA VAL A 64 46.59 -7.76 4.43
C VAL A 64 45.08 -7.67 4.08
N ALA A 65 44.25 -8.50 4.71
CA ALA A 65 42.79 -8.40 4.59
C ALA A 65 42.23 -7.09 5.18
N LEU A 66 42.72 -6.66 6.34
CA LEU A 66 42.27 -5.42 6.99
C LEU A 66 42.58 -4.18 6.14
N VAL A 67 43.77 -4.12 5.55
CA VAL A 67 44.19 -2.99 4.68
C VAL A 67 43.35 -2.95 3.41
N ALA A 68 43.09 -4.09 2.79
CA ALA A 68 42.23 -4.16 1.61
C ALA A 68 40.76 -3.79 1.92
N PHE A 69 40.24 -4.23 3.07
CA PHE A 69 38.91 -3.87 3.54
C PHE A 69 38.80 -2.36 3.78
N TRP A 70 39.80 -1.76 4.41
CA TRP A 70 39.86 -0.31 4.68
C TRP A 70 40.01 0.53 3.42
N ASN A 71 40.81 0.07 2.46
CA ASN A 71 41.06 0.81 1.22
C ASN A 71 39.87 0.79 0.25
N SER A 72 38.86 -0.04 0.52
CA SER A 72 37.66 -0.11 -0.29
C SER A 72 36.76 1.11 -0.06
N SER A 73 36.53 1.90 -1.11
CA SER A 73 35.74 3.13 -1.05
C SER A 73 34.25 2.89 -0.82
N ASN A 74 33.74 1.71 -1.18
CA ASN A 74 32.34 1.32 -1.07
C ASN A 74 32.19 -0.16 -0.62
N PRO A 75 31.05 -0.57 -0.06
CA PRO A 75 30.86 -1.94 0.44
C PRO A 75 30.93 -3.00 -0.68
N TRP A 76 30.59 -2.62 -1.92
CA TRP A 76 30.67 -3.52 -3.08
C TRP A 76 32.12 -3.90 -3.41
N THR A 77 33.02 -2.93 -3.49
CA THR A 77 34.46 -3.15 -3.72
C THR A 77 35.10 -3.89 -2.56
N ALA A 78 34.66 -3.67 -1.32
CA ALA A 78 35.09 -4.47 -0.18
C ALA A 78 34.67 -5.93 -0.31
N THR A 79 33.45 -6.18 -0.78
CA THR A 79 32.95 -7.55 -0.97
C THR A 79 33.72 -8.28 -2.05
N THR A 80 34.01 -7.64 -3.19
CA THR A 80 34.78 -8.27 -4.27
C THR A 80 36.24 -8.49 -3.89
N THR A 81 36.88 -7.53 -3.21
CA THR A 81 38.27 -7.66 -2.75
C THR A 81 38.43 -8.72 -1.65
N MET A 82 37.52 -8.76 -0.68
CA MET A 82 37.51 -9.82 0.35
C MET A 82 37.17 -11.19 -0.24
N GLY A 83 36.25 -11.24 -1.21
CA GLY A 83 35.92 -12.47 -1.93
C GLY A 83 37.13 -13.03 -2.70
N ALA A 84 37.89 -12.16 -3.37
CA ALA A 84 39.13 -12.54 -4.04
C ALA A 84 40.20 -13.03 -3.04
N PHE A 85 40.35 -12.36 -1.89
CA PHE A 85 41.23 -12.79 -0.81
C PHE A 85 40.85 -14.19 -0.27
N LEU A 86 39.56 -14.43 -0.03
CA LEU A 86 39.06 -15.73 0.43
C LEU A 86 39.26 -16.82 -0.60
N CYS A 87 38.96 -16.54 -1.87
CA CYS A 87 39.17 -17.47 -2.97
C CYS A 87 40.64 -17.90 -3.06
N GLN A 88 41.57 -16.96 -2.92
CA GLN A 88 43.01 -17.27 -2.87
C GLN A 88 43.43 -18.03 -1.62
N ALA A 89 42.89 -17.67 -0.45
CA ALA A 89 43.17 -18.36 0.80
C ALA A 89 42.61 -19.80 0.83
N ILE A 90 41.62 -20.10 -0.02
CA ILE A 90 41.06 -21.43 -0.22
C ILE A 90 41.88 -22.19 -1.28
N ILE A 91 42.05 -21.64 -2.48
CA ILE A 91 42.74 -22.29 -3.61
C ILE A 91 44.23 -22.52 -3.29
N ASN A 92 44.93 -21.49 -2.81
CA ASN A 92 46.37 -21.59 -2.47
C ASN A 92 46.60 -22.10 -1.04
N GLY A 93 45.52 -22.34 -0.29
CA GLY A 93 45.54 -22.73 1.11
C GLY A 93 45.82 -24.20 1.38
N GLY A 94 45.95 -25.04 0.35
CA GLY A 94 46.35 -26.45 0.48
C GLY A 94 47.74 -26.65 1.10
N ASN A 95 48.61 -25.64 1.00
CA ASN A 95 50.00 -25.71 1.50
C ASN A 95 50.21 -25.10 2.90
N GLY A 96 49.16 -24.96 3.73
CA GLY A 96 49.31 -24.50 5.12
C GLY A 96 49.69 -23.02 5.32
N ARG A 97 49.67 -22.19 4.26
CA ARG A 97 50.14 -20.79 4.27
C ARG A 97 49.25 -19.78 5.01
N VAL A 98 48.00 -20.13 5.33
CA VAL A 98 47.05 -19.26 6.04
C VAL A 98 46.38 -20.03 7.16
N SER A 99 46.47 -19.52 8.38
CA SER A 99 45.92 -20.19 9.56
C SER A 99 44.37 -20.15 9.56
N ARG A 100 43.73 -21.16 10.18
CA ARG A 100 42.26 -21.21 10.34
C ARG A 100 41.65 -19.92 10.91
N PRO A 101 42.19 -19.27 11.96
CA PRO A 101 41.59 -18.04 12.49
C PRO A 101 41.70 -16.84 11.53
N GLU A 102 42.70 -16.80 10.66
CA GLU A 102 42.83 -15.73 9.64
C GLU A 102 41.81 -15.88 8.53
N LYS A 103 41.52 -17.12 8.10
CA LYS A 103 40.44 -17.40 7.13
C LYS A 103 39.08 -16.99 7.71
N PHE A 104 38.83 -17.33 8.98
CA PHE A 104 37.58 -16.96 9.66
C PHE A 104 37.41 -15.45 9.76
N HIS A 105 38.49 -14.70 10.02
CA HIS A 105 38.43 -13.23 10.04
C HIS A 105 38.10 -12.64 8.66
N GLY A 106 38.69 -13.17 7.58
CA GLY A 106 38.34 -12.79 6.21
C GLY A 106 36.88 -13.08 5.87
N ILE A 107 36.33 -14.21 6.34
CA ILE A 107 34.92 -14.57 6.17
C ILE A 107 34.02 -13.56 6.89
N ILE A 108 34.35 -13.18 8.12
CA ILE A 108 33.57 -12.16 8.86
C ILE A 108 33.56 -10.82 8.10
N LEU A 109 34.72 -10.37 7.62
CA LEU A 109 34.81 -9.10 6.88
C LEU A 109 34.05 -9.16 5.56
N PHE A 110 34.11 -10.28 4.84
CA PHE A 110 33.34 -10.52 3.63
C PHE A 110 31.83 -10.52 3.89
N LEU A 111 31.37 -11.23 4.92
CA LEU A 111 29.95 -11.26 5.28
C LEU A 111 29.47 -9.86 5.67
N LEU A 112 30.25 -9.12 6.46
CA LEU A 112 29.92 -7.76 6.86
C LEU A 112 29.78 -6.83 5.66
N SER A 113 30.73 -6.84 4.71
CA SER A 113 30.64 -6.01 3.51
C SER A 113 29.49 -6.42 2.59
N ALA A 114 29.27 -7.73 2.44
CA ALA A 114 28.19 -8.27 1.62
C ALA A 114 26.82 -7.87 2.19
N THR A 115 26.61 -8.01 3.50
CA THR A 115 25.35 -7.63 4.15
C THR A 115 25.06 -6.14 3.98
N ILE A 116 26.07 -5.28 4.08
CA ILE A 116 25.87 -3.83 3.89
C ILE A 116 25.62 -3.49 2.42
N ALA A 117 26.33 -4.14 1.48
CA ALA A 117 26.15 -3.93 0.05
C ALA A 117 24.75 -4.34 -0.43
N PHE A 118 24.37 -5.60 -0.18
CA PHE A 118 23.06 -6.11 -0.58
C PHE A 118 21.93 -5.51 0.25
N GLY A 119 22.14 -5.31 1.55
CA GLY A 119 21.20 -4.65 2.44
C GLY A 119 20.91 -3.21 2.00
N GLY A 120 21.91 -2.45 1.56
CA GLY A 120 21.72 -1.10 1.06
C GLY A 120 20.90 -1.04 -0.23
N ILE A 121 21.19 -1.94 -1.19
CA ILE A 121 20.43 -2.03 -2.45
C ILE A 121 18.98 -2.43 -2.15
N ALA A 122 18.77 -3.52 -1.40
CA ALA A 122 17.43 -4.01 -1.07
C ALA A 122 16.62 -2.95 -0.29
N ALA A 123 17.22 -2.35 0.74
CA ALA A 123 16.57 -1.31 1.54
C ALA A 123 16.17 -0.09 0.70
N SER A 124 17.00 0.33 -0.26
CA SER A 124 16.69 1.47 -1.13
C SER A 124 15.49 1.24 -2.07
N ILE A 125 15.11 -0.01 -2.31
CA ILE A 125 13.96 -0.40 -3.13
C ILE A 125 12.74 -0.64 -2.25
N PHE A 126 12.87 -1.47 -1.21
CA PHE A 126 11.74 -1.91 -0.40
C PHE A 126 11.22 -0.83 0.56
N ILE A 127 12.10 -0.05 1.20
CA ILE A 127 11.67 0.92 2.21
C ILE A 127 10.84 2.04 1.57
N PRO A 128 11.27 2.71 0.48
CA PRO A 128 10.45 3.75 -0.15
C PRO A 128 9.11 3.24 -0.65
N ASN A 129 9.06 2.01 -1.18
CA ASN A 129 7.80 1.40 -1.61
C ASN A 129 6.86 1.13 -0.41
N ALA A 130 7.41 0.66 0.72
CA ALA A 130 6.68 0.44 1.95
C ALA A 130 6.22 1.75 2.64
N MET A 131 6.67 2.93 2.19
CA MET A 131 6.14 4.21 2.67
C MET A 131 4.75 4.52 2.11
N SER A 132 4.37 3.88 1.00
CA SER A 132 3.04 4.02 0.41
C SER A 132 2.01 3.32 1.26
N LEU A 133 1.01 4.05 1.72
CA LEU A 133 -0.17 3.50 2.39
C LEU A 133 -1.31 3.20 1.41
N GLY A 134 -1.10 3.49 0.12
CA GLY A 134 -2.06 3.26 -0.95
C GLY A 134 -2.77 4.52 -1.44
N PRO A 135 -3.75 4.36 -2.34
CA PRO A 135 -4.42 5.45 -3.04
C PRO A 135 -5.47 6.11 -2.14
N ALA A 136 -5.07 6.71 -1.02
CA ALA A 136 -5.96 7.27 -0.01
C ALA A 136 -5.74 8.78 0.18
N ALA A 137 -6.82 9.55 0.27
CA ALA A 137 -6.77 10.99 0.50
C ALA A 137 -7.85 11.49 1.46
N PRO A 138 -7.54 12.45 2.34
CA PRO A 138 -8.56 13.16 3.10
C PRO A 138 -9.45 13.94 2.13
N VAL A 139 -10.72 14.05 2.48
CA VAL A 139 -11.70 14.76 1.67
C VAL A 139 -11.45 16.26 1.72
N HIS A 140 -11.53 16.91 0.57
CA HIS A 140 -11.51 18.37 0.55
C HIS A 140 -12.83 18.88 1.14
N PRO A 141 -12.82 19.74 2.18
CA PRO A 141 -14.06 20.15 2.84
C PRO A 141 -15.11 20.66 1.85
N LYS A 142 -14.73 21.55 0.92
CA LYS A 142 -15.65 22.12 -0.08
C LYS A 142 -16.29 21.12 -1.07
N SER A 143 -15.87 19.86 -1.10
CA SER A 143 -16.51 18.84 -1.94
C SER A 143 -17.56 18.02 -1.17
N VAL A 144 -17.76 18.28 0.13
CA VAL A 144 -18.75 17.58 0.93
C VAL A 144 -20.09 18.27 0.79
N PHE A 145 -21.08 17.53 0.30
CA PHE A 145 -22.45 18.02 0.13
C PHE A 145 -23.41 16.96 0.63
N LEU A 146 -24.30 17.38 1.53
CA LEU A 146 -25.45 16.59 1.94
C LEU A 146 -26.69 17.48 1.79
N PRO A 147 -27.65 17.11 0.93
CA PRO A 147 -28.85 17.92 0.75
C PRO A 147 -29.67 17.92 2.04
N GLU A 148 -30.24 19.07 2.36
CA GLU A 148 -31.21 19.20 3.44
C GLU A 148 -32.49 18.42 3.12
N LEU A 149 -33.03 17.69 4.11
CA LEU A 149 -34.25 16.88 3.97
C LEU A 149 -35.53 17.67 4.28
N GLU A 150 -35.46 19.00 4.36
CA GLU A 150 -36.64 19.85 4.51
C GLU A 150 -37.44 19.86 3.20
N ASP A 151 -38.26 18.83 3.03
CA ASP A 151 -39.49 18.72 2.24
C ASP A 151 -39.65 17.31 1.67
N ILE A 152 -39.92 16.36 2.58
CA ILE A 152 -40.29 14.97 2.25
C ILE A 152 -41.60 14.91 1.43
N ALA A 153 -42.37 16.03 1.37
CA ALA A 153 -43.64 16.15 0.69
C ALA A 153 -43.58 16.50 -0.81
N SER A 154 -42.41 16.72 -1.41
CA SER A 154 -42.32 17.13 -2.83
C SER A 154 -41.18 16.45 -3.59
N SER A 155 -41.16 16.62 -4.92
CA SER A 155 -40.25 16.01 -5.93
C SER A 155 -38.76 15.88 -5.58
N SER A 156 -38.30 16.58 -4.54
CA SER A 156 -36.99 16.56 -3.90
C SER A 156 -36.60 15.19 -3.38
N SER A 157 -37.50 14.42 -2.76
CA SER A 157 -37.18 13.08 -2.21
C SER A 157 -36.80 12.08 -3.30
N ILE A 158 -37.53 12.07 -4.42
CA ILE A 158 -37.23 11.26 -5.60
C ILE A 158 -35.89 11.68 -6.22
N ARG A 159 -35.57 12.98 -6.24
CA ARG A 159 -34.28 13.48 -6.72
C ARG A 159 -33.12 13.02 -5.83
N ILE A 160 -33.27 13.12 -4.51
CA ILE A 160 -32.27 12.65 -3.54
C ILE A 160 -32.07 11.14 -3.68
N ASN A 161 -33.15 10.38 -3.83
CA ASN A 161 -33.07 8.94 -4.04
C ASN A 161 -32.33 8.59 -5.33
N ARG A 162 -32.61 9.31 -6.42
CA ARG A 162 -31.87 9.15 -7.70
C ARG A 162 -30.39 9.51 -7.59
N LEU A 163 -30.02 10.46 -6.73
CA LEU A 163 -28.61 10.80 -6.49
C LEU A 163 -27.88 9.72 -5.70
N ASN A 164 -28.57 9.03 -4.79
CA ASN A 164 -27.97 7.98 -3.97
C ASN A 164 -27.99 6.59 -4.65
N ALA A 165 -28.89 6.36 -5.61
CA ALA A 165 -29.05 5.07 -6.29
C ALA A 165 -27.75 4.55 -6.96
N PRO A 166 -26.98 5.35 -7.74
CA PRO A 166 -25.72 4.88 -8.33
C PRO A 166 -24.71 4.42 -7.29
N ALA A 167 -24.66 5.06 -6.12
CA ALA A 167 -23.74 4.70 -5.07
C ALA A 167 -24.04 3.32 -4.49
N ILE A 168 -25.32 3.04 -4.26
CA ILE A 168 -25.76 1.74 -3.78
C ILE A 168 -25.56 0.67 -4.87
N LEU A 169 -25.85 0.97 -6.13
CA LEU A 169 -25.62 0.02 -7.24
C LEU A 169 -24.13 -0.30 -7.43
N ARG A 170 -23.23 0.67 -7.26
CA ARG A 170 -21.78 0.40 -7.27
C ARG A 170 -21.34 -0.45 -6.08
N ALA A 171 -21.88 -0.16 -4.89
CA ALA A 171 -21.64 -0.93 -3.68
C ALA A 171 -22.15 -2.38 -3.82
N LEU A 172 -23.31 -2.56 -4.44
CA LEU A 172 -23.84 -3.88 -4.83
C LEU A 172 -22.90 -4.56 -5.84
N GLY A 173 -22.49 -3.86 -6.89
CA GLY A 173 -21.56 -4.39 -7.89
C GLY A 173 -20.21 -4.81 -7.31
N SER A 174 -19.66 -4.06 -6.34
CA SER A 174 -18.42 -4.45 -5.65
C SER A 174 -18.59 -5.76 -4.89
N THR A 175 -19.68 -5.93 -4.14
CA THR A 175 -19.95 -7.16 -3.38
C THR A 175 -20.11 -8.42 -4.23
N GLU A 176 -20.63 -8.26 -5.46
CA GLU A 176 -20.78 -9.37 -6.40
C GLU A 176 -19.48 -9.70 -7.13
N ALA A 177 -18.67 -8.68 -7.45
CA ALA A 177 -17.41 -8.86 -8.18
C ALA A 177 -16.32 -9.56 -7.34
N PHE A 178 -16.30 -9.34 -6.02
CA PHE A 178 -15.35 -10.02 -5.13
C PHE A 178 -15.81 -11.45 -4.83
N LYS A 179 -15.30 -12.42 -5.62
CA LYS A 179 -15.43 -13.86 -5.33
C LYS A 179 -14.80 -14.25 -3.99
N ASP A 180 -13.85 -13.46 -3.48
CA ASP A 180 -13.14 -13.73 -2.23
C ASP A 180 -13.73 -12.97 -1.03
N VAL A 181 -14.19 -13.78 -0.08
CA VAL A 181 -15.04 -13.51 1.07
C VAL A 181 -14.29 -12.77 2.20
N THR A 182 -13.88 -11.51 2.01
CA THR A 182 -13.38 -10.69 3.13
C THR A 182 -14.45 -9.76 3.71
N ALA A 183 -15.20 -9.04 2.88
CA ALA A 183 -16.34 -8.23 3.34
C ALA A 183 -17.51 -9.08 3.87
N ARG A 184 -17.83 -10.19 3.17
CA ARG A 184 -18.87 -11.15 3.59
C ARG A 184 -18.57 -11.86 4.91
N LYS A 185 -17.31 -11.92 5.36
CA LYS A 185 -16.95 -12.51 6.67
C LYS A 185 -17.43 -11.69 7.86
N ASN A 186 -17.69 -10.40 7.66
CA ASN A 186 -18.11 -9.49 8.73
C ASN A 186 -19.64 -9.44 8.90
N VAL A 187 -20.39 -10.22 8.11
CA VAL A 187 -21.84 -10.39 8.24
C VAL A 187 -22.13 -11.83 8.58
N ASP A 188 -22.79 -12.02 9.71
CA ASP A 188 -23.39 -13.29 10.06
C ASP A 188 -24.80 -13.31 9.48
N THR A 189 -25.08 -14.26 8.60
CA THR A 189 -26.41 -14.48 8.04
C THR A 189 -26.83 -15.92 8.28
N VAL A 190 -28.01 -16.10 8.86
CA VAL A 190 -28.56 -17.42 9.15
C VAL A 190 -29.93 -17.52 8.51
N LYS A 191 -30.06 -18.47 7.59
CA LYS A 191 -31.35 -18.84 6.99
C LYS A 191 -31.93 -20.01 7.77
N THR A 192 -33.14 -19.87 8.27
CA THR A 192 -33.85 -20.93 9.00
C THR A 192 -35.22 -21.16 8.36
N THR A 193 -35.57 -22.42 8.14
CA THR A 193 -36.93 -22.80 7.72
C THR A 193 -37.82 -22.86 8.96
N LEU A 194 -38.94 -22.13 8.93
CA LEU A 194 -39.88 -22.06 10.06
C LEU A 194 -40.82 -23.28 10.09
N PRO A 195 -41.33 -23.65 11.27
CA PRO A 195 -42.32 -24.73 11.39
C PRO A 195 -43.59 -24.41 10.59
N GLY A 196 -44.17 -25.44 9.96
CA GLY A 196 -45.31 -25.29 9.06
C GLY A 196 -44.97 -24.82 7.64
N SER A 197 -43.68 -24.68 7.30
CA SER A 197 -43.25 -24.47 5.92
C SER A 197 -43.63 -25.67 5.05
N ASN A 198 -44.35 -25.42 3.95
CA ASN A 198 -44.66 -26.44 2.95
C ASN A 198 -44.20 -25.97 1.55
N ALA A 199 -44.39 -26.80 0.51
CA ALA A 199 -43.96 -26.45 -0.85
C ALA A 199 -44.72 -25.26 -1.46
N THR A 200 -45.95 -24.98 -1.01
CA THR A 200 -46.81 -23.92 -1.55
C THR A 200 -46.67 -22.59 -0.80
N HIS A 201 -46.33 -22.68 0.49
CA HIS A 201 -46.15 -21.61 1.47
C HIS A 201 -44.83 -21.86 2.23
N PRO A 202 -43.67 -21.75 1.54
CA PRO A 202 -42.38 -21.88 2.18
C PRO A 202 -42.19 -20.78 3.23
N ARG A 203 -42.14 -21.16 4.52
CA ARG A 203 -41.91 -20.22 5.62
C ARG A 203 -40.42 -20.15 5.93
N GLN A 204 -39.82 -19.00 5.72
CA GLN A 204 -38.38 -18.78 5.88
C GLN A 204 -38.12 -17.59 6.80
N ARG A 205 -37.08 -17.70 7.62
CA ARG A 205 -36.53 -16.66 8.47
C ARG A 205 -35.08 -16.40 8.08
N TYR A 206 -34.72 -15.13 8.01
CA TYR A 206 -33.39 -14.65 7.69
C TYR A 206 -32.94 -13.75 8.83
N ASP A 207 -32.03 -14.25 9.65
CA ASP A 207 -31.37 -13.46 10.70
C ASP A 207 -30.07 -12.89 10.13
N TYR A 208 -29.80 -11.62 10.41
CA TYR A 208 -28.58 -10.95 9.98
C TYR A 208 -27.97 -10.14 11.13
N ARG A 209 -26.64 -10.19 11.24
CA ARG A 209 -25.88 -9.40 12.20
C ARG A 209 -24.58 -8.91 11.58
N TYR A 210 -24.30 -7.62 11.72
CA TYR A 210 -23.04 -7.04 11.27
C TYR A 210 -22.59 -5.92 12.19
N THR A 211 -21.29 -5.62 12.12
CA THR A 211 -20.69 -4.49 12.83
C THR A 211 -19.79 -3.73 11.88
N ILE A 212 -20.01 -2.42 11.79
CA ILE A 212 -19.23 -1.50 10.96
C ILE A 212 -18.41 -0.62 11.89
N THR A 213 -17.10 -0.60 11.73
CA THR A 213 -16.17 0.18 12.54
C THR A 213 -15.85 1.53 11.90
N ALA A 214 -15.34 2.48 12.68
CA ALA A 214 -14.87 3.78 12.19
C ALA A 214 -13.88 3.66 11.02
N ARG A 215 -13.02 2.63 11.06
CA ARG A 215 -12.07 2.31 10.00
C ARG A 215 -12.78 1.88 8.72
N GLU A 216 -13.82 1.05 8.85
CA GLU A 216 -14.64 0.65 7.71
C GLU A 216 -15.42 1.85 7.16
N PHE A 217 -15.88 2.78 8.00
CA PHE A 217 -16.43 4.07 7.54
C PHE A 217 -15.39 5.03 6.94
N GLY A 218 -14.11 4.68 6.97
CA GLY A 218 -13.02 5.52 6.47
C GLY A 218 -12.86 6.82 7.26
N LEU A 219 -13.24 6.88 8.53
CA LEU A 219 -13.07 8.09 9.35
C LEU A 219 -11.57 8.35 9.60
N GLN A 220 -11.15 9.61 9.51
CA GLN A 220 -9.75 10.03 9.69
C GLN A 220 -9.29 9.94 11.14
N ALA A 221 -10.17 10.25 12.08
CA ALA A 221 -9.87 10.22 13.50
C ALA A 221 -10.03 8.79 14.06
N PRO A 222 -9.19 8.37 15.02
CA PRO A 222 -9.37 7.13 15.77
C PRO A 222 -10.53 7.32 16.77
N LEU A 223 -11.73 7.55 16.23
CA LEU A 223 -12.95 7.46 16.98
C LEU A 223 -13.18 5.97 17.18
N GLU A 224 -13.28 5.50 18.43
CA GLU A 224 -13.79 4.16 18.75
C GLU A 224 -15.30 4.09 18.45
N PHE A 225 -15.66 4.42 17.22
CA PHE A 225 -17.00 4.45 16.70
C PHE A 225 -17.28 3.12 16.01
N SER A 226 -18.43 2.53 16.33
CA SER A 226 -18.94 1.35 15.64
C SER A 226 -20.45 1.40 15.55
N HIS A 227 -20.97 0.93 14.42
CA HIS A 227 -22.40 0.75 14.18
C HIS A 227 -22.68 -0.75 14.21
N LYS A 228 -23.46 -1.19 15.19
CA LYS A 228 -23.87 -2.58 15.35
C LYS A 228 -25.30 -2.72 14.90
N VAL A 229 -25.54 -3.63 13.98
CA VAL A 229 -26.88 -3.91 13.47
C VAL A 229 -27.19 -5.39 13.65
N GLN A 230 -28.38 -5.64 14.16
CA GLN A 230 -28.94 -6.97 14.26
C GLN A 230 -30.39 -6.91 13.81
N GLY A 231 -30.82 -7.84 12.98
CA GLY A 231 -32.21 -7.90 12.57
C GLY A 231 -32.62 -9.27 12.11
N SER A 232 -33.91 -9.40 11.84
CA SER A 232 -34.52 -10.61 11.33
C SER A 232 -35.66 -10.28 10.38
N CYS A 233 -35.82 -11.07 9.33
CA CYS A 233 -36.96 -11.02 8.43
C CYS A 233 -37.57 -12.40 8.30
N SER A 234 -38.88 -12.51 8.44
CA SER A 234 -39.62 -13.76 8.22
C SER A 234 -40.76 -13.58 7.25
N THR A 235 -40.98 -14.56 6.38
CA THR A 235 -42.13 -14.60 5.47
C THR A 235 -43.43 -14.76 6.24
N GLU A 236 -44.39 -13.87 5.98
CA GLU A 236 -45.71 -13.88 6.60
C GLU A 236 -46.81 -14.00 5.53
N TYR A 237 -47.59 -15.07 5.64
CA TYR A 237 -48.67 -15.37 4.70
C TYR A 237 -50.03 -14.91 5.25
N ASN A 238 -50.15 -14.71 6.55
CA ASN A 238 -51.41 -14.33 7.20
C ASN A 238 -51.82 -12.88 6.90
N TRP A 239 -50.87 -12.02 6.50
CA TRP A 239 -51.16 -10.64 6.12
C TRP A 239 -51.88 -10.52 4.78
N LEU A 240 -51.87 -11.58 3.96
CA LEU A 240 -52.61 -11.60 2.72
C LEU A 240 -54.11 -11.74 3.04
N ARG A 241 -54.89 -10.69 2.80
CA ARG A 241 -56.34 -10.70 2.98
C ARG A 241 -57.04 -10.57 1.61
N PRO A 242 -58.15 -11.28 1.40
CA PRO A 242 -59.00 -11.02 0.24
C PRO A 242 -59.52 -9.60 0.34
N VAL A 243 -59.50 -8.87 -0.77
CA VAL A 243 -60.03 -7.51 -0.82
C VAL A 243 -61.55 -7.59 -0.99
N PRO A 244 -62.35 -7.17 0.00
CA PRO A 244 -63.80 -7.09 -0.18
C PRO A 244 -64.15 -6.04 -1.25
N ASP A 245 -65.26 -6.22 -1.96
CA ASP A 245 -65.82 -5.27 -2.95
C ASP A 245 -65.09 -5.10 -4.30
N ILE A 246 -64.13 -5.97 -4.65
CA ILE A 246 -63.59 -6.03 -6.02
C ILE A 246 -64.23 -7.19 -6.79
N ALA A 247 -64.72 -6.92 -8.01
CA ALA A 247 -65.44 -7.88 -8.86
C ALA A 247 -64.63 -9.14 -9.27
N ASP A 248 -63.30 -9.08 -9.15
CA ASP A 248 -62.39 -10.21 -9.40
C ASP A 248 -61.27 -10.22 -8.33
N PRO A 249 -61.52 -10.77 -7.12
CA PRO A 249 -60.55 -10.79 -6.03
C PRO A 249 -59.32 -11.65 -6.33
N ALA A 250 -59.35 -12.47 -7.39
CA ALA A 250 -58.18 -13.24 -7.81
C ALA A 250 -57.11 -12.38 -8.52
N ARG A 251 -57.45 -11.16 -8.95
CA ARG A 251 -56.53 -10.22 -9.61
C ARG A 251 -55.72 -9.36 -8.66
N PHE A 252 -56.15 -9.23 -7.40
CA PHE A 252 -55.55 -8.29 -6.45
C PHE A 252 -55.01 -9.04 -5.25
N ASN A 253 -53.79 -8.69 -4.83
CA ASN A 253 -53.29 -9.08 -3.52
C ASN A 253 -53.48 -7.89 -2.58
N GLY A 254 -54.31 -8.07 -1.55
CA GLY A 254 -54.43 -7.12 -0.45
C GLY A 254 -53.55 -7.56 0.70
N TYR A 255 -52.74 -6.64 1.24
CA TYR A 255 -51.93 -6.91 2.42
C TYR A 255 -52.37 -6.01 3.58
N VAL A 256 -52.53 -6.61 4.75
CA VAL A 256 -52.79 -5.93 6.03
C VAL A 256 -51.61 -6.23 6.97
N PRO A 257 -50.50 -5.47 6.86
CA PRO A 257 -49.35 -5.68 7.72
C PRO A 257 -49.71 -5.39 9.19
N PHE A 258 -49.13 -6.15 10.10
CA PHE A 258 -49.29 -6.01 11.55
C PHE A 258 -50.74 -6.15 12.08
N ASP A 259 -51.66 -6.64 11.25
CA ASP A 259 -53.07 -6.84 11.60
C ASP A 259 -53.74 -5.57 12.19
N LEU A 260 -53.34 -4.40 11.69
CA LEU A 260 -53.88 -3.11 12.11
C LEU A 260 -55.26 -2.89 11.48
N ASP A 261 -56.32 -3.26 12.18
CA ASP A 261 -57.68 -2.76 11.90
C ASP A 261 -57.76 -1.28 12.36
N PRO A 262 -58.29 -0.32 11.56
CA PRO A 262 -59.07 -0.45 10.33
C PRO A 262 -58.35 0.20 9.12
N VAL A 263 -57.17 -0.31 8.73
CA VAL A 263 -56.44 0.24 7.58
C VAL A 263 -56.91 -0.45 6.29
N GLU A 264 -57.24 0.33 5.27
CA GLU A 264 -57.53 -0.17 3.91
C GLU A 264 -56.39 -1.09 3.45
N PRO A 265 -56.68 -2.29 2.91
CA PRO A 265 -55.64 -3.19 2.44
C PRO A 265 -54.79 -2.48 1.40
N ILE A 266 -53.46 -2.59 1.51
CA ILE A 266 -52.56 -1.98 0.54
C ILE A 266 -52.74 -2.75 -0.79
N LEU A 267 -53.41 -2.11 -1.76
CA LEU A 267 -53.69 -2.66 -3.07
C LEU A 267 -52.49 -2.48 -3.99
N LEU A 268 -51.87 -3.59 -4.38
CA LEU A 268 -50.70 -3.62 -5.23
C LEU A 268 -50.94 -4.56 -6.40
N ASP A 269 -51.66 -4.13 -7.45
CA ASP A 269 -51.37 -4.45 -8.87
C ASP A 269 -52.41 -3.94 -9.89
N PRO A 270 -52.11 -3.95 -11.21
CA PRO A 270 -52.75 -3.09 -12.18
C PRO A 270 -54.08 -3.64 -12.66
N THR A 271 -54.86 -2.75 -13.22
CA THR A 271 -56.22 -2.96 -13.70
C THR A 271 -56.37 -4.05 -14.78
N ASP A 272 -55.29 -4.63 -15.33
CA ASP A 272 -55.33 -5.72 -16.34
C ASP A 272 -54.15 -6.72 -16.29
N ASN A 273 -54.43 -8.02 -16.51
CA ASN A 273 -53.42 -9.10 -16.65
C ASN A 273 -52.32 -8.80 -17.70
N MET A 274 -52.66 -8.01 -18.72
CA MET A 274 -51.73 -7.62 -19.79
C MET A 274 -50.75 -6.54 -19.34
N THR A 275 -51.17 -5.60 -18.49
CA THR A 275 -50.27 -4.55 -17.99
C THR A 275 -49.34 -5.10 -16.91
N ALA A 276 -49.79 -6.08 -16.11
CA ALA A 276 -48.99 -6.76 -15.09
C ALA A 276 -47.76 -7.50 -15.66
N LEU A 277 -47.82 -7.94 -16.92
CA LEU A 277 -46.68 -8.57 -17.59
C LEU A 277 -45.53 -7.59 -17.87
N TRP A 278 -45.85 -6.30 -18.00
CA TRP A 278 -44.91 -5.23 -18.32
C TRP A 278 -44.59 -4.33 -17.12
N THR A 279 -45.28 -4.53 -15.99
CA THR A 279 -44.96 -3.79 -14.78
C THR A 279 -43.63 -4.22 -14.20
N GLN A 280 -42.82 -3.23 -13.84
CA GLN A 280 -41.55 -3.47 -13.18
C GLN A 280 -41.80 -3.99 -11.77
N PRO A 281 -41.07 -5.03 -11.31
CA PRO A 281 -41.04 -5.45 -9.92
C PRO A 281 -40.89 -4.26 -8.97
N SER A 282 -41.85 -4.09 -8.06
CA SER A 282 -41.82 -3.07 -7.01
C SER A 282 -42.04 -3.69 -5.63
N MET A 283 -41.82 -2.90 -4.59
CA MET A 283 -42.00 -3.34 -3.21
C MET A 283 -42.53 -2.17 -2.37
N GLY A 284 -43.60 -2.43 -1.62
CA GLY A 284 -44.11 -1.55 -0.58
C GLY A 284 -43.34 -1.77 0.72
N ILE A 285 -43.20 -0.69 1.49
CA ILE A 285 -42.56 -0.71 2.82
C ILE A 285 -43.53 -0.02 3.77
N GLU A 286 -43.91 -0.71 4.83
CA GLU A 286 -44.78 -0.17 5.89
C GLU A 286 -44.05 -0.27 7.23
N TYR A 287 -43.96 0.82 7.98
CA TYR A 287 -43.37 0.79 9.33
C TYR A 287 -44.43 0.45 10.36
N HIS A 288 -44.06 -0.23 11.44
CA HIS A 288 -45.00 -0.47 12.53
C HIS A 288 -45.38 0.88 13.19
N PRO A 289 -46.66 1.14 13.51
CA PRO A 289 -47.10 2.44 14.03
C PRO A 289 -46.45 2.85 15.35
N SER A 290 -46.08 1.88 16.19
CA SER A 290 -45.32 2.17 17.42
C SER A 290 -43.92 2.69 17.17
N ASP A 291 -43.40 2.53 15.94
CA ASP A 291 -42.02 2.76 15.57
C ASP A 291 -41.84 4.03 14.72
N GLU A 292 -42.87 4.88 14.67
CA GLU A 292 -42.79 6.23 14.07
C GLU A 292 -41.76 7.12 14.79
N ASP A 293 -41.51 6.88 16.08
CA ASP A 293 -40.53 7.62 16.86
C ASP A 293 -39.09 7.19 16.55
N LEU A 294 -38.28 8.14 16.05
CA LEU A 294 -36.87 7.95 15.72
C LEU A 294 -35.98 7.53 16.92
N THR A 295 -36.50 7.59 18.14
CA THR A 295 -35.80 7.23 19.38
C THR A 295 -35.66 5.73 19.59
N ILE A 296 -36.47 4.92 18.92
CA ILE A 296 -36.56 3.49 19.15
C ILE A 296 -35.35 2.79 18.48
N THR A 297 -34.63 1.99 19.28
CA THR A 297 -33.46 1.23 18.81
C THR A 297 -33.84 0.06 17.93
N ASN A 298 -34.99 -0.57 18.20
CA ASN A 298 -35.51 -1.74 17.50
C ASN A 298 -36.77 -1.38 16.71
N ARG A 299 -36.68 -1.37 15.38
CA ARG A 299 -37.81 -1.03 14.51
C ARG A 299 -38.31 -2.21 13.75
N SER A 300 -39.62 -2.36 13.71
CA SER A 300 -40.35 -3.35 12.93
C SER A 300 -40.90 -2.71 11.67
N PHE A 301 -40.76 -3.39 10.54
CA PHE A 301 -41.26 -2.95 9.25
C PHE A 301 -41.68 -4.15 8.39
N ALA A 302 -42.68 -3.94 7.55
CA ALA A 302 -43.20 -4.91 6.61
C ALA A 302 -42.64 -4.63 5.21
N LEU A 303 -42.21 -5.68 4.53
CA LEU A 303 -41.83 -5.64 3.12
C LEU A 303 -42.89 -6.36 2.29
N ILE A 304 -43.54 -5.63 1.39
CA ILE A 304 -44.71 -6.11 0.66
C ILE A 304 -44.35 -6.20 -0.82
N PRO A 305 -44.18 -7.42 -1.38
CA PRO A 305 -43.78 -7.57 -2.78
C PRO A 305 -44.94 -7.26 -3.72
N GLN A 306 -44.69 -6.39 -4.70
CA GLN A 306 -45.57 -6.15 -5.83
C GLN A 306 -44.95 -6.81 -7.07
N LEU A 307 -45.27 -8.10 -7.21
CA LEU A 307 -44.68 -8.99 -8.20
C LEU A 307 -45.72 -9.84 -8.92
N ALA A 308 -47.03 -9.63 -8.67
CA ALA A 308 -48.03 -10.58 -9.13
C ALA A 308 -48.12 -10.55 -10.66
N HIS A 309 -48.08 -11.74 -11.27
CA HIS A 309 -48.18 -11.90 -12.72
C HIS A 309 -47.06 -11.23 -13.54
N ALA A 310 -45.99 -10.73 -12.89
CA ALA A 310 -44.81 -10.22 -13.60
C ALA A 310 -44.18 -11.33 -14.46
N GLY A 311 -43.78 -11.00 -15.69
CA GLY A 311 -43.18 -11.97 -16.62
C GLY A 311 -41.80 -12.43 -16.17
N SER A 312 -41.48 -13.71 -16.39
CA SER A 312 -40.15 -14.29 -16.12
C SER A 312 -39.74 -15.23 -17.24
N ILE A 313 -38.45 -15.19 -17.62
CA ILE A 313 -37.86 -16.08 -18.64
C ILE A 313 -37.61 -17.49 -18.06
N THR A 314 -37.37 -17.57 -16.76
CA THR A 314 -36.94 -18.79 -16.08
C THR A 314 -37.93 -19.20 -15.00
N ALA A 315 -38.01 -20.52 -14.77
CA ALA A 315 -38.72 -21.07 -13.63
C ALA A 315 -37.92 -20.80 -12.34
N SER A 316 -38.60 -20.41 -11.27
CA SER A 316 -38.03 -20.13 -9.95
C SER A 316 -38.90 -20.71 -8.84
N THR A 317 -38.22 -21.17 -7.77
CA THR A 317 -38.81 -21.76 -6.56
C THR A 317 -38.70 -20.86 -5.33
N ASP A 318 -38.17 -19.65 -5.49
CA ASP A 318 -38.05 -18.67 -4.41
C ASP A 318 -39.44 -18.22 -3.92
N PRO A 319 -39.69 -18.04 -2.60
CA PRO A 319 -41.01 -17.67 -2.08
C PRO A 319 -41.62 -16.42 -2.73
N TRP A 320 -40.79 -15.40 -3.04
CA TRP A 320 -41.21 -14.16 -3.68
C TRP A 320 -41.24 -14.27 -5.19
N TYR A 321 -40.28 -14.96 -5.79
CA TYR A 321 -40.19 -15.14 -7.23
C TYR A 321 -40.71 -16.51 -7.69
N LEU A 322 -41.69 -17.08 -6.98
CA LEU A 322 -42.24 -18.40 -7.33
C LEU A 322 -43.01 -18.26 -8.64
N THR A 323 -42.57 -18.97 -9.67
CA THR A 323 -43.16 -18.85 -11.01
C THR A 323 -44.09 -20.00 -11.34
N GLU A 324 -45.07 -19.72 -12.19
CA GLU A 324 -45.90 -20.72 -12.87
C GLU A 324 -45.75 -20.58 -14.40
N PRO A 325 -45.87 -21.70 -15.15
CA PRO A 325 -45.87 -21.63 -16.60
C PRO A 325 -47.08 -20.82 -17.07
N PHE A 326 -46.89 -19.97 -18.07
CA PHE A 326 -47.97 -19.21 -18.67
C PHE A 326 -47.85 -19.26 -20.18
N ASN A 327 -48.90 -19.80 -20.81
CA ASN A 327 -49.01 -19.87 -22.26
C ASN A 327 -50.07 -18.87 -22.68
N SER A 328 -49.64 -17.72 -23.19
CA SER A 328 -50.53 -16.77 -23.87
C SER A 328 -50.16 -16.70 -25.35
N GLU A 329 -51.18 -16.63 -26.21
CA GLU A 329 -51.05 -16.51 -27.66
C GLU A 329 -50.51 -15.12 -28.09
N THR A 330 -50.35 -14.19 -27.16
CA THR A 330 -49.82 -12.84 -27.40
C THR A 330 -48.30 -12.84 -27.62
N VAL A 331 -47.86 -12.21 -28.71
CA VAL A 331 -46.45 -12.05 -29.12
C VAL A 331 -45.62 -11.34 -28.03
N GLY A 332 -44.47 -11.91 -27.65
CA GLY A 332 -43.55 -11.32 -26.66
C GLY A 332 -43.51 -12.01 -25.29
N PHE A 333 -44.05 -13.22 -25.16
CA PHE A 333 -44.20 -13.90 -23.88
C PHE A 333 -42.90 -14.56 -23.35
N LEU A 334 -42.64 -14.44 -22.05
CA LEU A 334 -41.40 -14.93 -21.40
C LEU A 334 -41.47 -16.41 -20.94
N GLY A 335 -42.55 -17.14 -21.22
CA GLY A 335 -42.74 -18.57 -20.90
C GLY A 335 -43.18 -18.85 -19.45
N TYR A 336 -42.81 -17.98 -18.49
CA TYR A 336 -43.26 -18.05 -17.11
C TYR A 336 -43.80 -16.71 -16.63
N ARG A 337 -44.61 -16.73 -15.56
CA ARG A 337 -44.97 -15.55 -14.78
C ARG A 337 -44.87 -15.82 -13.29
N ILE A 338 -44.67 -14.78 -12.49
CA ILE A 338 -44.69 -14.90 -11.03
C ILE A 338 -46.13 -15.18 -10.58
N LYS A 339 -46.28 -16.18 -9.73
CA LYS A 339 -47.58 -16.57 -9.16
C LYS A 339 -48.11 -15.46 -8.26
N SER A 340 -49.42 -15.20 -8.28
CA SER A 340 -50.04 -14.28 -7.34
C SER A 340 -49.90 -14.75 -5.88
N SER A 341 -50.28 -13.91 -4.93
CA SER A 341 -50.31 -14.25 -3.50
C SER A 341 -48.93 -14.66 -2.96
N ARG A 342 -47.91 -13.83 -3.23
CA ARG A 342 -46.57 -14.00 -2.66
C ARG A 342 -46.57 -13.52 -1.20
N PRO A 343 -45.77 -14.12 -0.30
CA PRO A 343 -45.75 -13.69 1.10
C PRO A 343 -45.15 -12.29 1.24
N ALA A 344 -45.72 -11.47 2.12
CA ALA A 344 -45.00 -10.33 2.65
C ALA A 344 -43.90 -10.81 3.62
N MET A 345 -43.00 -9.93 4.05
CA MET A 345 -42.06 -10.22 5.12
C MET A 345 -42.28 -9.29 6.30
N SER A 346 -42.34 -9.88 7.49
CA SER A 346 -42.25 -9.18 8.76
C SER A 346 -40.78 -9.09 9.15
N CYS A 347 -40.25 -7.88 9.22
CA CYS A 347 -38.87 -7.61 9.56
C CYS A 347 -38.77 -6.78 10.83
N TRP A 348 -37.68 -6.95 11.56
CA TRP A 348 -37.23 -5.99 12.56
C TRP A 348 -35.72 -5.78 12.46
N GLU A 349 -35.26 -4.57 12.79
CA GLU A 349 -33.86 -4.19 12.80
C GLU A 349 -33.56 -3.36 14.07
N GLU A 350 -32.60 -3.82 14.85
CA GLU A 350 -31.97 -3.07 15.92
C GLU A 350 -30.67 -2.41 15.44
N SER A 351 -30.60 -1.10 15.62
CA SER A 351 -29.47 -0.26 15.17
C SER A 351 -28.86 0.48 16.35
N LEU A 352 -27.64 0.11 16.72
CA LEU A 352 -26.90 0.67 17.86
C LEU A 352 -25.63 1.37 17.39
N LEU A 353 -25.48 2.64 17.79
CA LEU A 353 -24.27 3.42 17.54
C LEU A 353 -23.44 3.47 18.82
N CYS A 354 -22.25 2.89 18.77
CA CYS A 354 -21.36 2.77 19.90
C CYS A 354 -20.15 3.71 19.74
N LEU A 355 -19.89 4.55 20.73
CA LEU A 355 -18.75 5.44 20.82
C LEU A 355 -18.00 5.17 22.14
N HIS A 356 -16.70 4.86 22.09
CA HIS A 356 -15.90 4.51 23.29
C HIS A 356 -16.59 3.47 24.19
N LYS A 357 -17.18 2.44 23.57
CA LYS A 357 -17.97 1.36 24.21
C LYS A 357 -19.33 1.75 24.80
N THR A 358 -19.71 3.02 24.77
CA THR A 358 -21.08 3.45 25.12
C THR A 358 -21.96 3.38 23.87
N CYS A 359 -23.02 2.57 23.91
CA CYS A 359 -23.94 2.38 22.80
C CYS A 359 -25.25 3.15 23.03
N THR A 360 -25.71 3.87 22.01
CA THR A 360 -26.95 4.63 22.04
C THR A 360 -27.74 4.43 20.75
N SER A 361 -29.02 4.80 20.76
CA SER A 361 -29.81 4.94 19.55
C SER A 361 -29.29 6.08 18.66
N VAL A 362 -29.82 6.16 17.44
CA VAL A 362 -29.52 7.22 16.47
C VAL A 362 -29.80 8.61 17.05
N ASP A 363 -30.91 8.79 17.77
CA ASP A 363 -31.23 10.07 18.42
C ASP A 363 -30.32 10.35 19.64
N GLY A 364 -29.96 9.30 20.38
CA GLY A 364 -29.04 9.41 21.51
C GLY A 364 -27.66 9.98 21.14
N ILE A 365 -27.26 9.87 19.87
CA ILE A 365 -26.00 10.43 19.38
C ILE A 365 -25.95 11.96 19.47
N LYS A 366 -27.10 12.65 19.55
CA LYS A 366 -27.17 14.09 19.78
C LYS A 366 -26.42 14.53 21.04
N LYS A 367 -26.40 13.67 22.06
CA LYS A 367 -25.79 13.93 23.38
C LYS A 367 -24.33 13.48 23.46
N THR A 368 -23.79 12.88 22.41
CA THR A 368 -22.41 12.38 22.38
C THR A 368 -21.41 13.46 21.97
N PRO A 369 -20.11 13.32 22.32
CA PRO A 369 -19.05 14.27 21.95
C PRO A 369 -18.64 14.20 20.47
N LEU A 370 -19.48 13.65 19.58
CA LEU A 370 -19.20 13.60 18.14
C LEU A 370 -19.26 15.00 17.51
N PRO A 371 -18.34 15.32 16.57
CA PRO A 371 -18.40 16.58 15.83
C PRO A 371 -19.74 16.77 15.13
N LYS A 372 -20.22 18.02 15.07
CA LYS A 372 -21.56 18.35 14.58
C LYS A 372 -21.80 17.84 13.15
N GLY A 373 -20.82 17.97 12.26
CA GLY A 373 -20.90 17.50 10.88
C GLY A 373 -21.10 15.99 10.80
N LEU A 374 -20.23 15.23 11.47
CA LEU A 374 -20.31 13.78 11.51
C LEU A 374 -21.63 13.29 12.13
N ARG A 375 -22.12 13.98 13.18
CA ARG A 375 -23.43 13.70 13.76
C ARG A 375 -24.57 13.83 12.75
N ILE A 376 -24.59 14.92 11.96
CA ILE A 376 -25.64 15.14 10.95
C ILE A 376 -25.61 14.02 9.90
N ILE A 377 -24.43 13.64 9.42
CA ILE A 377 -24.28 12.57 8.42
C ILE A 377 -24.76 11.23 9.00
N VAL A 378 -24.32 10.86 10.20
CA VAL A 378 -24.69 9.61 10.87
C VAL A 378 -26.20 9.55 11.11
N MET A 379 -26.80 10.63 11.61
CA MET A 379 -28.25 10.70 11.80
C MET A 379 -29.02 10.62 10.47
N GLY A 380 -28.55 11.30 9.42
CA GLY A 380 -29.21 11.27 8.11
C GLY A 380 -29.16 9.91 7.43
N LYS A 381 -28.12 9.11 7.68
CA LYS A 381 -27.90 7.82 6.99
C LYS A 381 -28.40 6.60 7.75
N PHE A 382 -28.35 6.62 9.08
CA PHE A 382 -28.73 5.46 9.91
C PHE A 382 -30.08 5.63 10.61
N SER A 383 -30.82 6.71 10.33
CA SER A 383 -32.18 6.91 10.82
C SER A 383 -33.21 6.00 10.18
N ILE A 384 -32.88 5.30 9.09
CA ILE A 384 -33.74 4.38 8.36
C ILE A 384 -33.04 3.01 8.30
N PRO A 385 -33.76 1.89 8.46
CA PRO A 385 -33.15 0.57 8.32
C PRO A 385 -32.39 0.39 6.99
N VAL A 386 -31.26 -0.29 7.03
CA VAL A 386 -30.40 -0.40 5.83
C VAL A 386 -31.13 -1.16 4.72
N LEU A 387 -31.91 -2.18 5.07
CA LEU A 387 -32.68 -2.97 4.11
C LEU A 387 -33.72 -2.13 3.37
N THR A 388 -34.47 -1.28 4.08
CA THR A 388 -35.48 -0.41 3.46
C THR A 388 -34.84 0.65 2.58
N ASN A 389 -33.70 1.22 3.02
CA ASN A 389 -32.95 2.19 2.25
C ASN A 389 -32.43 1.60 0.92
N ILE A 390 -31.92 0.35 0.93
CA ILE A 390 -31.48 -0.31 -0.30
C ILE A 390 -32.65 -0.58 -1.25
N ILE A 391 -33.81 -1.01 -0.73
CA ILE A 391 -35.01 -1.27 -1.55
C ILE A 391 -35.48 0.01 -2.23
N LEU A 392 -35.55 1.12 -1.49
CA LEU A 392 -36.00 2.41 -2.02
C LEU A 392 -35.06 2.98 -3.10
N LEU A 393 -33.75 2.68 -3.00
CA LEU A 393 -32.73 3.30 -3.84
C LEU A 393 -32.26 2.42 -5.01
N ALA A 394 -32.14 1.11 -4.81
CA ALA A 394 -31.70 0.15 -5.83
C ALA A 394 -32.82 -0.72 -6.39
N GLY A 395 -34.02 -0.66 -5.80
CA GLY A 395 -35.17 -1.47 -6.19
C GLY A 395 -35.14 -2.90 -5.63
N PRO A 396 -36.25 -3.65 -5.75
CA PRO A 396 -36.38 -4.98 -5.16
C PRO A 396 -35.50 -6.04 -5.82
N ALA A 397 -35.11 -5.86 -7.08
CA ALA A 397 -34.19 -6.76 -7.77
C ALA A 397 -32.79 -6.78 -7.13
N ALA A 398 -32.39 -5.70 -6.45
CA ALA A 398 -31.11 -5.61 -5.76
C ALA A 398 -31.02 -6.49 -4.51
N LEU A 399 -32.15 -6.91 -3.92
CA LEU A 399 -32.18 -7.69 -2.68
C LEU A 399 -31.45 -9.04 -2.78
N LYS A 400 -31.40 -9.64 -3.96
CA LYS A 400 -30.62 -10.86 -4.20
C LYS A 400 -29.12 -10.66 -3.95
N SER A 401 -28.62 -9.47 -4.27
CA SER A 401 -27.23 -9.05 -4.12
C SER A 401 -26.95 -8.54 -2.70
N VAL A 402 -27.99 -8.11 -1.95
CA VAL A 402 -27.88 -7.58 -0.57
C VAL A 402 -27.34 -8.58 0.44
N ALA A 403 -27.55 -9.88 0.24
CA ALA A 403 -26.99 -10.92 1.11
C ALA A 403 -25.44 -10.88 1.20
N GLY A 404 -24.76 -10.16 0.31
CA GLY A 404 -23.31 -9.93 0.34
C GLY A 404 -22.86 -8.57 0.88
N ILE A 405 -23.77 -7.62 1.13
CA ILE A 405 -23.46 -6.25 1.57
C ILE A 405 -23.18 -6.26 3.06
N GLY A 406 -21.90 -6.40 3.37
CA GLY A 406 -21.41 -6.43 4.74
C GLY A 406 -20.38 -5.38 5.00
N GLY A 407 -20.70 -4.41 5.86
CA GLY A 407 -19.79 -3.42 6.49
C GLY A 407 -18.97 -2.53 5.55
N GLN A 408 -18.18 -3.13 4.68
CA GLN A 408 -17.27 -2.53 3.72
C GLN A 408 -17.99 -1.79 2.57
N ASP A 409 -19.23 -2.13 2.25
CA ASP A 409 -19.98 -1.51 1.15
C ASP A 409 -20.90 -0.36 1.62
N SER A 410 -21.27 -0.37 2.91
CA SER A 410 -21.85 0.81 3.57
C SER A 410 -20.89 2.01 3.54
N TRP A 411 -19.58 1.76 3.49
CA TRP A 411 -18.57 2.79 3.29
C TRP A 411 -18.64 3.45 1.92
N THR A 412 -18.79 2.66 0.84
CA THR A 412 -18.92 3.18 -0.53
C THR A 412 -20.16 4.06 -0.64
N VAL A 413 -21.28 3.61 -0.05
CA VAL A 413 -22.53 4.38 0.01
C VAL A 413 -22.37 5.64 0.86
N PHE A 414 -21.79 5.54 2.06
CA PHE A 414 -21.52 6.67 2.94
C PHE A 414 -20.64 7.73 2.25
N ARG A 415 -19.58 7.29 1.58
CA ARG A 415 -18.64 8.12 0.83
C ARG A 415 -19.32 8.84 -0.33
N GLU A 416 -19.89 8.09 -1.27
CA GLU A 416 -20.37 8.68 -2.52
C GLU A 416 -21.57 9.61 -2.31
N THR A 417 -22.37 9.36 -1.28
CA THR A 417 -23.50 10.21 -0.97
C THR A 417 -23.13 11.48 -0.20
N ALA A 418 -21.98 11.51 0.49
CA ALA A 418 -21.44 12.72 1.11
C ALA A 418 -20.64 13.60 0.14
N LEU A 419 -20.34 13.10 -1.07
CA LEU A 419 -19.48 13.76 -2.08
C LEU A 419 -20.23 14.16 -3.35
N LEU A 420 -21.55 14.28 -3.24
CA LEU A 420 -22.33 14.79 -4.36
C LEU A 420 -21.84 16.20 -4.69
N GLY A 421 -21.69 16.51 -5.98
CA GLY A 421 -21.44 17.90 -6.37
C GLY A 421 -22.61 18.78 -5.92
N PRO A 422 -22.37 20.07 -5.60
CA PRO A 422 -23.45 21.01 -5.30
C PRO A 422 -24.48 20.96 -6.43
N GLN A 423 -25.73 20.71 -6.08
CA GLN A 423 -26.81 20.67 -7.05
C GLN A 423 -27.52 22.02 -7.05
N ALA A 424 -27.82 22.53 -8.25
CA ALA A 424 -28.51 23.80 -8.41
C ALA A 424 -29.87 23.76 -7.67
N GLY A 425 -30.07 24.68 -6.73
CA GLY A 425 -31.30 24.82 -5.96
C GLY A 425 -31.43 23.94 -4.72
N MET A 426 -30.37 23.28 -4.25
CA MET A 426 -30.38 22.54 -2.97
C MET A 426 -29.39 23.13 -1.97
N SER A 427 -29.83 23.36 -0.73
CA SER A 427 -28.99 23.76 0.40
C SER A 427 -28.16 22.59 0.90
N ASN A 428 -26.96 22.88 1.41
CA ASN A 428 -26.10 21.90 2.06
C ASN A 428 -26.35 21.94 3.57
N ILE A 429 -26.93 20.88 4.14
CA ILE A 429 -27.21 20.82 5.59
C ILE A 429 -25.93 20.81 6.45
N LEU A 430 -24.79 20.54 5.82
CA LEU A 430 -23.49 20.54 6.49
C LEU A 430 -22.87 21.94 6.57
N GLU A 431 -23.45 22.93 5.90
CA GLU A 431 -23.01 24.32 5.94
C GLU A 431 -23.69 25.10 7.09
N SER A 432 -22.90 25.93 7.75
CA SER A 432 -23.35 26.93 8.71
C SER A 432 -23.95 28.12 7.97
N ALA A 433 -24.65 29.01 8.69
CA ALA A 433 -25.18 30.26 8.16
C ALA A 433 -24.10 31.16 7.50
N ASN A 434 -22.83 30.95 7.85
CA ASN A 434 -21.68 31.67 7.29
C ASN A 434 -21.12 31.04 5.99
N GLY A 435 -21.67 29.92 5.52
CA GLY A 435 -21.14 29.14 4.38
C GLY A 435 -19.97 28.22 4.71
N ASP A 436 -19.54 28.17 5.97
CA ASP A 436 -18.51 27.23 6.44
C ASP A 436 -19.11 25.89 6.83
N LEU A 437 -18.43 24.79 6.52
CA LEU A 437 -18.88 23.45 6.92
C LEU A 437 -18.74 23.23 8.43
N PHE A 438 -19.68 22.50 9.01
CA PHE A 438 -19.60 22.07 10.40
C PHE A 438 -18.33 21.23 10.66
N PRO A 439 -17.76 21.31 11.87
CA PRO A 439 -16.59 20.53 12.22
C PRO A 439 -16.90 19.03 12.10
N GLY A 440 -15.96 18.28 11.54
CA GLY A 440 -16.07 16.85 11.27
C GLY A 440 -16.83 16.46 10.00
N SER A 441 -17.38 17.42 9.25
CA SER A 441 -18.05 17.13 7.97
C SER A 441 -17.10 16.57 6.91
N ALA A 442 -15.78 16.74 7.04
CA ALA A 442 -14.78 16.27 6.07
C ALA A 442 -13.80 15.22 6.65
N ASP A 443 -14.08 14.70 7.85
CA ASP A 443 -13.18 13.82 8.60
C ASP A 443 -13.27 12.36 8.12
N PHE A 444 -13.28 12.15 6.80
CA PHE A 444 -13.25 10.83 6.18
C PHE A 444 -12.19 10.78 5.06
N VAL A 445 -11.77 9.56 4.74
CA VAL A 445 -10.73 9.24 3.75
C VAL A 445 -11.40 8.62 2.56
N MET A 446 -11.00 9.06 1.37
CA MET A 446 -11.42 8.51 0.10
C MET A 446 -10.29 7.71 -0.54
N LEU A 447 -10.64 6.62 -1.22
CA LEU A 447 -9.72 5.99 -2.16
C LEU A 447 -9.79 6.67 -3.53
N THR A 448 -8.69 7.23 -4.01
CA THR A 448 -8.59 7.90 -5.31
C THR A 448 -7.28 7.54 -6.00
N GLY A 449 -7.33 7.27 -7.31
CA GLY A 449 -6.12 7.00 -8.10
C GLY A 449 -5.21 8.22 -8.27
N ASP A 450 -5.74 9.43 -8.08
CA ASP A 450 -5.02 10.68 -8.33
C ASP A 450 -4.06 11.07 -7.19
N VAL A 451 -4.18 10.42 -6.04
CA VAL A 451 -3.45 10.78 -4.83
C VAL A 451 -2.97 9.53 -4.10
N THR A 452 -1.73 9.55 -3.62
CA THR A 452 -1.12 8.48 -2.82
C THR A 452 -0.89 8.97 -1.39
N ALA A 453 -1.35 8.20 -0.41
CA ALA A 453 -1.06 8.43 1.00
C ALA A 453 0.34 7.90 1.34
N ILE A 454 1.09 8.68 2.11
CA ILE A 454 2.44 8.36 2.56
C ILE A 454 2.50 8.46 4.08
N SER A 455 3.14 7.49 4.72
CA SER A 455 3.41 7.53 6.16
C SER A 455 4.23 8.76 6.54
N TYR A 456 3.66 9.61 7.39
CA TYR A 456 4.32 10.81 7.91
C TYR A 456 5.55 10.47 8.75
N SER A 457 5.46 9.39 9.54
CA SER A 457 6.59 8.91 10.35
C SER A 457 7.80 8.56 9.49
N SER A 458 7.58 7.87 8.36
CA SER A 458 8.66 7.50 7.44
C SER A 458 9.22 8.72 6.71
N LEU A 459 8.36 9.69 6.36
CA LEU A 459 8.74 10.94 5.70
C LEU A 459 9.79 11.72 6.52
N ILE A 460 9.64 11.75 7.85
CA ILE A 460 10.56 12.46 8.75
C ILE A 460 11.73 11.58 9.20
N ALA A 461 11.46 10.31 9.54
CA ALA A 461 12.47 9.43 10.12
C ALA A 461 13.67 9.22 9.20
N ILE A 462 13.46 9.10 7.88
CA ILE A 462 14.54 8.80 6.92
C ILE A 462 15.54 9.98 6.82
N PRO A 463 15.13 11.24 6.56
CA PRO A 463 16.05 12.38 6.56
C PRO A 463 16.77 12.57 7.89
N VAL A 464 16.06 12.43 9.02
CA VAL A 464 16.66 12.57 10.36
C VAL A 464 17.70 11.48 10.61
N THR A 465 17.41 10.23 10.24
CA THR A 465 18.37 9.12 10.34
C THR A 465 19.57 9.34 9.43
N CYS A 466 19.36 9.85 8.22
CA CYS A 466 20.43 10.23 7.30
C CYS A 466 21.36 11.26 7.93
N LEU A 467 20.81 12.34 8.48
CA LEU A 467 21.59 13.37 9.15
C LEU A 467 22.32 12.83 10.39
N ALA A 468 21.66 12.01 11.21
CA ALA A 468 22.29 11.44 12.41
C ALA A 468 23.45 10.48 12.06
N VAL A 469 23.25 9.57 11.09
CA VAL A 469 24.28 8.59 10.70
C VAL A 469 25.44 9.28 9.98
N THR A 470 25.18 10.26 9.12
CA THR A 470 26.24 11.05 8.47
C THR A 470 27.07 11.83 9.48
N LEU A 471 26.44 12.47 10.49
CA LEU A 471 27.15 13.13 11.58
C LEU A 471 27.99 12.15 12.41
N LEU A 472 27.44 10.99 12.78
CA LEU A 472 28.19 9.96 13.50
C LEU A 472 29.40 9.46 12.69
N ALA A 473 29.22 9.22 11.39
CA ALA A 473 30.29 8.83 10.50
C ALA A 473 31.37 9.92 10.35
N ALA A 474 31.00 11.20 10.38
CA ALA A 474 31.94 12.32 10.33
C ALA A 474 32.69 12.55 11.66
N MET A 475 32.06 12.28 12.80
CA MET A 475 32.67 12.45 14.13
C MET A 475 33.72 11.37 14.44
N LEU A 476 33.53 10.13 13.96
CA LEU A 476 34.41 9.02 14.29
C LEU A 476 35.88 9.20 13.83
N PRO A 477 36.19 9.73 12.63
CA PRO A 477 37.54 10.14 12.24
C PRO A 477 38.16 11.20 13.17
N LEU A 478 37.36 12.12 13.71
CA LEU A 478 37.83 13.14 14.66
C LEU A 478 38.20 12.51 16.00
N VAL A 479 37.33 11.65 16.53
CA VAL A 479 37.61 10.88 17.76
C VAL A 479 38.87 10.04 17.57
N ARG A 480 39.03 9.37 16.43
CA ARG A 480 40.25 8.62 16.09
C ARG A 480 41.49 9.50 16.15
N LYS A 481 41.46 10.70 15.53
CA LYS A 481 42.59 11.65 15.59
C LYS A 481 42.92 12.06 17.02
N MET A 482 41.92 12.27 17.87
CA MET A 482 42.13 12.63 19.27
C MET A 482 42.69 11.47 20.09
N VAL A 483 42.10 10.27 19.98
CA VAL A 483 42.54 9.06 20.69
C VAL A 483 43.97 8.67 20.31
N LEU A 484 44.34 8.79 19.03
CA LEU A 484 45.71 8.51 18.58
C LEU A 484 46.72 9.58 19.02
N LYS A 485 46.28 10.80 19.37
CA LYS A 485 47.15 11.90 19.81
C LYS A 485 47.45 11.87 21.32
N ALA A 486 46.72 11.08 22.11
CA ALA A 486 46.91 10.99 23.56
C ALA A 486 48.31 10.41 23.93
N PRO A 487 49.03 10.98 24.91
CA PRO A 487 50.35 10.52 25.35
C PRO A 487 50.23 9.36 26.32
N THR A 488 50.12 8.13 25.79
CA THR A 488 50.39 6.92 26.58
C THR A 488 51.47 6.07 25.90
N THR A 489 52.44 5.69 26.70
CA THR A 489 53.71 5.06 26.35
C THR A 489 53.52 3.55 26.07
N ASN A 490 54.32 3.01 25.15
CA ASN A 490 54.41 1.60 24.70
C ASN A 490 53.38 0.97 23.73
N ARG A 491 52.12 1.43 23.60
CA ARG A 491 51.21 0.90 22.54
C ARG A 491 51.24 1.67 21.21
N ARG A 492 51.98 2.78 21.14
CA ARG A 492 52.05 3.70 19.98
C ARG A 492 52.67 3.10 18.71
N HIS A 493 53.61 2.18 18.83
CA HIS A 493 54.34 1.69 17.65
C HIS A 493 53.46 0.87 16.71
N ALA A 494 52.45 0.14 17.19
CA ALA A 494 51.61 -0.67 16.30
C ALA A 494 50.62 0.21 15.50
N SER A 495 49.87 1.09 16.18
CA SER A 495 48.78 1.86 15.56
C SER A 495 49.23 2.96 14.59
N VAL A 496 50.32 3.67 14.91
CA VAL A 496 50.92 4.67 14.02
C VAL A 496 51.52 4.00 12.78
N THR A 497 52.14 2.83 12.96
CA THR A 497 52.67 2.03 11.84
C THR A 497 51.53 1.49 10.96
N TYR A 498 50.37 1.10 11.51
CA TYR A 498 49.22 0.67 10.70
C TYR A 498 48.64 1.79 9.83
N ALA A 499 48.48 2.99 10.37
CA ALA A 499 47.98 4.13 9.59
C ALA A 499 48.96 4.53 8.48
N ALA A 500 50.27 4.54 8.79
CA ALA A 500 51.32 4.82 7.82
C ALA A 500 51.43 3.74 6.73
N LEU A 501 51.31 2.46 7.07
CA LEU A 501 51.32 1.35 6.10
C LEU A 501 50.08 1.37 5.19
N CYS A 502 48.90 1.69 5.73
CA CYS A 502 47.69 1.83 4.91
C CYS A 502 47.80 3.01 3.92
N ALA A 503 48.36 4.14 4.38
CA ALA A 503 48.63 5.30 3.53
C ALA A 503 49.71 4.99 2.47
N GLY A 504 50.77 4.28 2.87
CA GLY A 504 51.84 3.82 1.99
C GLY A 504 51.35 2.88 0.90
N LEU A 505 50.38 2.01 1.19
CA LEU A 505 49.76 1.12 0.19
C LEU A 505 48.92 1.86 -0.85
N ARG A 506 48.23 2.93 -0.46
CA ARG A 506 47.56 3.81 -1.43
C ARG A 506 48.56 4.55 -2.30
N ALA A 507 49.67 5.03 -1.70
CA ALA A 507 50.73 5.71 -2.43
C ALA A 507 51.45 4.77 -3.41
N THR A 508 51.73 3.52 -3.05
CA THR A 508 52.36 2.53 -3.95
C THR A 508 51.41 2.07 -5.05
N GLN A 509 50.11 1.92 -4.79
CA GLN A 509 49.12 1.66 -5.85
C GLN A 509 48.99 2.85 -6.81
N LEU A 510 49.02 4.09 -6.31
CA LEU A 510 49.04 5.28 -7.14
C LEU A 510 50.32 5.37 -7.97
N TYR A 511 51.49 5.13 -7.35
CA TYR A 511 52.77 5.09 -8.04
C TYR A 511 52.77 4.03 -9.14
N ARG A 512 52.28 2.82 -8.86
CA ARG A 512 52.17 1.75 -9.86
C ARG A 512 51.27 2.13 -11.03
N MET A 513 50.11 2.75 -10.78
CA MET A 513 49.23 3.21 -11.86
C MET A 513 49.85 4.32 -12.71
N VAL A 514 50.65 5.20 -12.09
CA VAL A 514 51.37 6.27 -12.79
C VAL A 514 52.54 5.69 -13.60
N ASP A 515 53.28 4.75 -13.02
CA ASP A 515 54.40 4.05 -13.62
C ASP A 515 53.96 3.23 -14.85
N GLU A 516 52.86 2.46 -14.73
CA GLU A 516 52.26 1.71 -15.85
C GLU A 516 51.79 2.62 -16.99
N LYS A 517 51.38 3.87 -16.68
CA LYS A 517 50.87 4.83 -17.67
C LYS A 517 51.96 5.66 -18.35
N ILE A 518 53.09 5.86 -17.67
CA ILE A 518 54.22 6.67 -18.18
C ILE A 518 55.26 5.80 -18.89
N LEU A 519 55.60 4.63 -18.34
CA LEU A 519 56.72 3.84 -18.83
C LEU A 519 56.35 2.79 -19.88
N CYS A 520 55.06 2.47 -20.07
CA CYS A 520 54.59 1.44 -21.03
C CYS A 520 55.32 0.09 -20.96
N THR A 521 56.05 -0.20 -19.88
CA THR A 521 56.82 -1.43 -19.71
C THR A 521 55.94 -2.52 -19.08
N PRO A 522 55.84 -3.73 -19.69
CA PRO A 522 54.86 -4.74 -19.33
C PRO A 522 55.20 -5.62 -18.10
N ASP A 523 56.32 -5.37 -17.41
CA ASP A 523 57.02 -6.38 -16.59
C ASP A 523 56.80 -6.31 -15.08
N TRP A 524 55.58 -5.97 -14.63
CA TRP A 524 55.16 -6.37 -13.28
C TRP A 524 54.70 -7.84 -13.33
N VAL A 525 55.64 -8.77 -13.12
CA VAL A 525 55.37 -10.21 -13.04
C VAL A 525 54.31 -10.46 -11.94
N ASN A 526 53.15 -11.00 -12.36
CA ASN A 526 51.87 -11.16 -11.63
C ASN A 526 50.87 -9.99 -11.75
N ARG A 527 50.37 -9.79 -12.96
CA ARG A 527 49.27 -8.89 -13.38
C ARG A 527 47.88 -9.28 -12.88
N LYS A 528 47.64 -9.34 -11.58
CA LYS A 528 46.24 -9.29 -11.12
C LYS A 528 46.10 -8.21 -10.07
N ASN A 529 44.92 -7.56 -10.03
CA ASN A 529 44.45 -6.60 -9.02
C ASN A 529 44.32 -7.22 -7.62
N ILE A 530 45.27 -8.07 -7.28
CA ILE A 530 45.25 -9.04 -6.24
C ILE A 530 46.26 -8.57 -5.22
N ILE A 531 45.77 -8.55 -3.99
CA ILE A 531 46.52 -8.29 -2.80
C ILE A 531 47.72 -9.26 -2.75
N PRO A 532 48.97 -8.79 -2.72
CA PRO A 532 50.13 -9.68 -2.70
C PRO A 532 50.13 -10.49 -1.39
N LEU A 533 50.23 -11.82 -1.52
CA LEU A 533 50.44 -12.69 -0.38
C LEU A 533 51.85 -12.46 0.19
N PRO A 534 52.04 -12.52 1.51
CA PRO A 534 53.37 -12.46 2.09
C PRO A 534 54.22 -13.64 1.55
N PRO A 535 55.50 -13.41 1.20
CA PRO A 535 56.39 -14.49 0.77
C PRO A 535 56.63 -15.49 1.92
N PRO A 536 57.00 -16.75 1.61
CA PRO A 536 57.26 -17.78 2.61
C PRO A 536 58.35 -17.35 3.60
N ALA A 537 58.24 -17.79 4.85
CA ALA A 537 59.16 -17.41 5.93
C ALA A 537 60.63 -17.79 5.64
N GLU A 538 60.86 -18.76 4.76
CA GLU A 538 62.18 -19.29 4.41
C GLU A 538 62.95 -18.45 3.38
N THR A 539 62.33 -17.48 2.69
CA THR A 539 63.00 -16.70 1.64
C THR A 539 63.33 -15.25 2.00
N MET A 540 63.19 -14.83 3.26
CA MET A 540 63.64 -13.49 3.67
C MET A 540 65.01 -13.56 4.35
N ALA A 541 66.04 -13.08 3.63
CA ALA A 541 67.25 -12.58 4.29
C ALA A 541 66.84 -11.50 5.30
N ARG A 542 67.44 -11.53 6.51
CA ARG A 542 67.27 -10.46 7.50
C ARG A 542 67.78 -9.15 6.87
N VAL A 543 66.87 -8.36 6.33
CA VAL A 543 67.16 -6.95 6.03
C VAL A 543 67.25 -6.24 7.38
N LEU A 544 68.48 -6.06 7.83
CA LEU A 544 68.81 -5.06 8.84
C LEU A 544 68.43 -3.70 8.24
N VAL A 545 67.42 -3.06 8.84
CA VAL A 545 67.09 -1.66 8.54
C VAL A 545 68.30 -0.82 8.99
N PRO A 546 69.02 -0.12 8.11
CA PRO A 546 70.03 0.82 8.56
C PRO A 546 69.32 2.00 9.21
N SER A 547 69.77 2.36 10.40
CA SER A 547 69.45 3.64 11.02
C SER A 547 69.90 4.76 10.09
N PHE A 548 68.94 5.54 9.59
CA PHE A 548 69.23 6.81 8.89
C PHE A 548 69.82 7.80 9.90
N VAL A 549 71.15 7.89 9.93
CA VAL A 549 71.87 9.10 10.33
C VAL A 549 72.53 9.61 9.05
N GLY A 550 72.23 10.86 8.71
CA GLY A 550 72.63 11.46 7.45
C GLY A 550 74.13 11.40 7.21
N ASN A 551 74.49 11.10 5.97
CA ASN A 551 75.55 11.78 5.23
C ASN A 551 75.42 11.42 3.75
N ALA A 552 75.69 12.41 2.90
CA ALA A 552 75.69 12.29 1.45
C ALA A 552 76.66 11.18 1.01
N VAL A 553 76.20 10.32 0.09
CA VAL A 553 77.06 9.33 -0.57
C VAL A 553 77.29 9.83 -1.99
N GLU A 554 78.51 10.30 -2.20
CA GLU A 554 79.15 10.61 -3.47
C GLU A 554 79.46 9.30 -4.19
N PHE A 555 79.01 9.15 -5.43
CA PHE A 555 79.33 7.99 -6.26
C PHE A 555 80.55 8.28 -7.12
N ARG A 556 81.58 7.47 -6.92
CA ARG A 556 82.85 7.42 -7.64
C ARG A 556 82.66 6.57 -8.90
N GLU A 557 82.93 7.16 -10.06
CA GLU A 557 83.06 6.46 -11.34
C GLU A 557 84.41 5.74 -11.38
N ASP A 558 84.39 4.43 -11.64
CA ASP A 558 85.53 3.70 -12.18
C ASP A 558 85.01 2.99 -13.44
N GLY A 559 85.76 3.15 -14.54
CA GLY A 559 85.41 2.70 -15.87
C GLY A 559 86.00 1.33 -16.27
N GLU A 560 85.96 1.10 -17.59
CA GLU A 560 86.36 -0.08 -18.38
C GLU A 560 85.37 -1.26 -18.34
N ASP A 561 85.08 -2.01 -19.41
CA ASP A 561 85.29 -1.92 -20.87
C ASP A 561 84.47 -3.11 -21.46
N GLY A 562 84.02 -3.00 -22.72
CA GLY A 562 83.93 -4.18 -23.60
C GLY A 562 82.55 -4.78 -23.97
N GLU A 563 82.28 -4.66 -25.28
CA GLU A 563 81.58 -5.61 -26.18
C GLU A 563 80.05 -5.72 -26.21
N ASP A 564 79.50 -5.06 -27.24
CA ASP A 564 78.60 -5.58 -28.29
C ASP A 564 77.66 -6.75 -27.95
N ARG A 565 76.34 -6.45 -27.97
CA ARG A 565 75.39 -7.16 -28.85
C ARG A 565 74.03 -6.48 -28.94
N ASP A 566 73.56 -6.47 -30.19
CA ASP A 566 72.27 -6.03 -30.72
C ASP A 566 71.02 -6.52 -29.97
N GLY A 567 69.98 -5.70 -30.03
CA GLY A 567 68.60 -6.11 -29.75
C GLY A 567 67.66 -4.93 -29.49
N GLY A 568 67.19 -4.29 -30.56
CA GLY A 568 66.30 -3.13 -30.48
C GLY A 568 64.88 -3.45 -29.98
N ASP A 569 64.20 -2.42 -29.48
CA ASP A 569 62.98 -1.93 -30.14
C ASP A 569 62.58 -0.54 -29.60
N ARG A 570 62.50 0.41 -30.53
CA ARG A 570 62.06 1.80 -30.31
C ARG A 570 60.54 1.88 -30.43
N CYS A 571 59.87 2.42 -29.41
CA CYS A 571 58.53 2.97 -29.56
C CYS A 571 58.59 4.21 -30.47
N ARG A 572 58.16 4.06 -31.73
CA ARG A 572 58.06 5.16 -32.70
C ARG A 572 56.62 5.67 -32.75
N LEU A 573 56.42 6.88 -32.26
CA LEU A 573 55.26 7.71 -32.56
C LEU A 573 55.41 8.26 -33.98
N THR A 574 54.45 8.00 -34.87
CA THR A 574 54.18 8.87 -36.03
C THR A 574 52.72 8.75 -36.44
N GLY A 575 52.05 9.90 -36.55
CA GLY A 575 50.79 10.04 -37.26
C GLY A 575 50.98 10.45 -38.72
N ALA A 576 49.82 10.61 -39.37
CA ALA A 576 49.51 11.35 -40.60
C ALA A 576 49.90 10.73 -41.97
N ASP A 577 48.81 10.45 -42.71
CA ASP A 577 48.49 10.87 -44.08
C ASP A 577 49.04 10.15 -45.35
N ASP A 578 48.05 9.56 -46.05
CA ASP A 578 47.63 9.88 -47.43
C ASP A 578 47.86 8.85 -48.57
N ARG A 579 46.79 8.70 -49.38
CA ARG A 579 46.64 8.18 -50.76
C ARG A 579 46.37 6.68 -51.07
N ARG A 580 45.08 6.46 -51.39
CA ARG A 580 44.47 6.08 -52.69
C ARG A 580 44.57 4.65 -53.27
N ARG A 581 43.35 4.11 -53.53
CA ARG A 581 42.88 3.18 -54.60
C ARG A 581 43.35 1.72 -54.53
N ASP A 582 42.54 0.67 -54.71
CA ASP A 582 41.21 0.52 -55.33
C ASP A 582 40.44 -0.71 -54.76
N SER A 583 39.11 -0.59 -54.75
CA SER A 583 38.04 -1.61 -54.91
C SER A 583 38.17 -3.04 -54.35
N SER A 584 37.30 -3.40 -53.41
CA SER A 584 36.25 -4.42 -53.65
C SER A 584 35.16 -4.40 -52.57
N SER A 585 33.95 -4.60 -53.07
CA SER A 585 32.61 -4.59 -52.47
C SER A 585 32.38 -5.59 -51.32
N ILE A 586 31.50 -5.22 -50.37
CA ILE A 586 30.39 -6.05 -49.86
C ILE A 586 29.41 -5.14 -49.08
N GLU A 587 28.14 -5.22 -49.44
CA GLU A 587 26.97 -4.53 -48.87
C GLU A 587 26.47 -5.21 -47.59
N ILE A 588 26.01 -4.43 -46.59
CA ILE A 588 25.05 -4.81 -45.52
C ILE A 588 24.24 -3.54 -45.15
N PRO A 589 22.93 -3.64 -44.83
CA PRO A 589 21.92 -2.63 -45.19
C PRO A 589 21.63 -1.56 -44.15
N SER A 590 20.91 -0.55 -44.63
CA SER A 590 20.33 0.61 -43.96
C SER A 590 19.15 0.27 -43.05
N GLU A 591 19.09 0.89 -41.87
CA GLU A 591 17.84 1.13 -41.15
C GLU A 591 17.89 2.47 -40.36
N ASP A 592 16.96 3.33 -40.76
CA ASP A 592 16.15 4.30 -40.01
C ASP A 592 16.75 5.48 -39.24
N ARG A 593 16.67 6.63 -39.92
CA ARG A 593 16.51 7.98 -39.34
C ARG A 593 15.11 8.15 -38.78
N VAL A 594 14.99 8.41 -37.48
CA VAL A 594 13.79 9.03 -36.90
C VAL A 594 14.00 10.54 -36.80
N ARG A 595 13.12 11.27 -37.50
CA ARG A 595 12.96 12.73 -37.43
C ARG A 595 12.34 13.13 -36.09
N LEU A 596 12.88 14.18 -35.48
CA LEU A 596 12.27 14.87 -34.35
C LEU A 596 11.54 16.11 -34.91
N ASP A 597 10.22 16.04 -35.03
CA ASP A 597 9.39 17.21 -35.32
C ASP A 597 8.96 17.86 -34.01
N ILE A 598 9.27 19.16 -33.90
CA ILE A 598 8.88 20.07 -32.84
C ILE A 598 7.53 20.67 -33.23
N LEU A 599 6.50 20.48 -32.41
CA LEU A 599 5.24 21.24 -32.51
C LEU A 599 4.95 21.94 -31.18
N ALA A 600 4.75 23.25 -31.30
CA ALA A 600 4.23 24.17 -30.29
C ALA A 600 2.67 24.13 -30.29
N PRO A 601 2.00 24.71 -29.27
CA PRO A 601 0.65 24.34 -28.85
C PRO A 601 -0.47 25.17 -29.52
N PRO A 602 -1.72 24.73 -29.35
CA PRO A 602 -2.79 25.61 -28.85
C PRO A 602 -3.14 25.33 -27.38
#